data_AF-A0A0J0YF64-F1
#
_entry.id   AF-A0A0J0YF64-F1
#
_cell.length_a   1.000
_cell.length_b   1.000
_cell.length_c   1.000
_cell.angle_alpha   90.00
_cell.angle_beta   90.00
_cell.angle_gamma   90.00
#
_symmetry.space_group_name_H-M   'P 1'
#
loop_
_entity.id
_entity.type
_entity.pdbx_description
1 polymer ?
#
loop_
_entity_poly.entity_id
_entity_poly.type
_entity_poly.pdbx_seq_one_letter_code
_entity_poly.pdbx_strand_id
1 'polypeptide(L)'
;MENTDRNYDSLKAEFYEKKMPSQGFELINQLILENRKIDLYALLDDHKKRSYYGLELQQRFWTDELIGYYNFLLIAVFAGFIPRKFNNDLRQEINKIMSYEAVVEYYRINYPYKLAGYTCEFSLNEMEYNGETNEESLRIFNEYISLNRFLKNDDDVDVFLAMLDYVSYGEYDISDVIKSLKSFEKLSQIITSKDKSALAQGVWGFIKYTSFISQLRTLMESADDFPILQSAIWLYHEYYFNRLQMKMKSFFDIAFFNLEKTMNNELLFKEMVEGLYNQNVPEDFNYKELMDFSIKEICDAKDDITYILNENWSLAMEDYFKES
;
A
#
# COMPACT_ATOMS: atom_id res chain seq x y z
N MET A 1 0.41 34.40 17.46
CA MET A 1 -0.49 33.33 17.00
C MET A 1 0.20 32.68 15.84
N GLU A 2 0.76 31.50 16.04
CA GLU A 2 1.22 30.68 14.91
C GLU A 2 0.03 30.46 13.99
N ASN A 3 0.21 30.78 12.72
CA ASN A 3 -0.81 30.60 11.71
C ASN A 3 -0.93 29.08 11.52
N THR A 4 -1.94 28.47 12.13
CA THR A 4 -2.16 27.03 11.98
C THR A 4 -2.47 26.75 10.51
N ASP A 5 -1.69 25.87 9.91
CA ASP A 5 -1.89 25.48 8.52
C ASP A 5 -3.13 24.61 8.43
N ARG A 6 -4.18 25.14 7.80
CA ARG A 6 -5.48 24.46 7.63
C ARG A 6 -5.34 23.12 6.92
N ASN A 7 -4.38 22.99 6.00
CA ASN A 7 -4.18 21.76 5.25
C ASN A 7 -3.57 20.69 6.16
N TYR A 8 -2.52 21.03 6.93
CA TYR A 8 -1.99 20.16 7.97
C TYR A 8 -3.06 19.75 9.00
N ASP A 9 -3.84 20.71 9.51
CA ASP A 9 -4.90 20.43 10.47
C ASP A 9 -5.95 19.46 9.91
N SER A 10 -6.30 19.60 8.62
CA SER A 10 -7.20 18.67 7.93
C SER A 10 -6.61 17.27 7.83
N LEU A 11 -5.34 17.13 7.44
CA LEU A 11 -4.68 15.82 7.37
C LEU A 11 -4.56 15.18 8.76
N LYS A 12 -4.22 15.97 9.78
CA LYS A 12 -4.13 15.51 11.17
C LYS A 12 -5.48 15.02 11.69
N ALA A 13 -6.55 15.79 11.49
CA ALA A 13 -7.90 15.41 11.94
C ALA A 13 -8.40 14.11 11.29
N GLU A 14 -8.00 13.85 10.03
CA GLU A 14 -8.44 12.67 9.29
C GLU A 14 -7.57 11.44 9.54
N PHE A 15 -6.25 11.59 9.43
CA PHE A 15 -5.32 10.47 9.40
C PHE A 15 -4.68 10.18 10.76
N TYR A 16 -4.65 11.15 11.69
CA TYR A 16 -4.00 10.98 12.99
C TYR A 16 -4.99 10.86 14.16
N GLU A 17 -5.85 11.86 14.36
CA GLU A 17 -6.63 12.03 15.60
C GLU A 17 -7.74 10.99 15.78
N LYS A 18 -8.28 10.47 14.68
CA LYS A 18 -9.40 9.50 14.71
C LYS A 18 -8.94 8.05 14.59
N LYS A 19 -7.63 7.79 14.63
CA LYS A 19 -7.06 6.52 14.16
C LYS A 19 -5.86 6.05 15.00
N MET A 20 -5.34 4.89 14.58
CA MET A 20 -4.19 4.18 15.13
C MET A 20 -2.89 4.99 15.29
N PRO A 21 -2.56 6.00 14.44
CA PRO A 21 -1.33 6.78 14.62
C PRO A 21 -1.21 7.47 15.98
N SER A 22 -2.30 8.07 16.48
CA SER A 22 -2.30 8.71 17.80
C SER A 22 -1.97 7.72 18.93
N GLN A 23 -2.52 6.49 18.85
CA GLN A 23 -2.23 5.41 19.79
C GLN A 23 -0.77 4.94 19.68
N GLY A 24 -0.23 4.87 18.47
CA GLY A 24 1.17 4.56 18.22
C GLY A 24 2.10 5.60 18.84
N PHE A 25 1.75 6.89 18.70
CA PHE A 25 2.50 7.98 19.32
C PHE A 25 2.48 7.88 20.83
N GLU A 26 1.30 7.75 21.44
CA GLU A 26 1.14 7.61 22.90
C GLU A 26 1.96 6.44 23.44
N LEU A 27 1.87 5.28 22.79
CA LEU A 27 2.60 4.07 23.17
C LEU A 27 4.12 4.29 23.15
N ILE A 28 4.68 4.71 22.02
CA ILE A 28 6.13 4.86 21.89
C ILE A 28 6.63 5.98 22.80
N ASN A 29 5.91 7.11 22.84
CA ASN A 29 6.24 8.24 23.69
C ASN A 29 6.26 7.84 25.18
N GLN A 30 5.28 7.06 25.64
CA GLN A 30 5.23 6.56 27.01
C GLN A 30 6.43 5.63 27.29
N LEU A 31 6.73 4.67 26.41
CA LEU A 31 7.86 3.76 26.58
C LEU A 31 9.20 4.52 26.64
N ILE A 32 9.35 5.58 25.84
CA ILE A 32 10.53 6.48 25.89
C ILE A 32 10.59 7.23 27.21
N LEU A 33 9.48 7.86 27.64
CA LEU A 33 9.41 8.66 28.87
C LEU A 33 9.65 7.83 30.14
N GLU A 34 9.16 6.58 30.16
CA GLU A 34 9.36 5.63 31.25
C GLU A 34 10.74 4.93 31.21
N ASN A 35 11.59 5.28 30.23
CA ASN A 35 12.90 4.64 29.97
C ASN A 35 12.80 3.11 29.81
N ARG A 36 11.71 2.63 29.22
CA ARG A 36 11.42 1.21 28.97
C ARG A 36 12.01 0.75 27.64
N LYS A 37 13.31 1.02 27.45
CA LYS A 37 14.04 0.70 26.22
C LYS A 37 13.85 -0.76 25.81
N ILE A 38 14.02 -1.70 26.75
CA ILE A 38 13.92 -3.15 26.48
C ILE A 38 12.54 -3.52 25.91
N ASP A 39 11.47 -2.93 26.43
CA ASP A 39 10.11 -3.22 25.98
C ASP A 39 9.87 -2.66 24.57
N LEU A 40 10.43 -1.50 24.24
CA LEU A 40 10.35 -0.95 22.89
C LEU A 40 11.14 -1.79 21.87
N TYR A 41 12.32 -2.30 22.24
CA TYR A 41 13.04 -3.27 21.38
C TYR A 41 12.27 -4.57 21.21
N ALA A 42 11.66 -5.09 22.29
CA ALA A 42 10.85 -6.30 22.22
C ALA A 42 9.61 -6.09 21.33
N LEU A 43 8.99 -4.91 21.41
CA LEU A 43 7.86 -4.50 20.57
C LEU A 43 8.26 -4.29 19.10
N LEU A 44 9.50 -3.93 18.81
CA LEU A 44 10.00 -3.64 17.46
C LEU A 44 11.05 -4.67 16.99
N ASP A 45 10.96 -5.91 17.47
CA ASP A 45 11.83 -7.01 17.02
C ASP A 45 11.35 -7.61 15.69
N ASP A 46 12.24 -8.34 15.01
CA ASP A 46 11.99 -9.03 13.74
C ASP A 46 10.89 -10.10 13.85
N HIS A 47 9.85 -10.01 13.02
CA HIS A 47 8.74 -10.98 13.01
C HIS A 47 9.07 -12.29 12.32
N LYS A 48 10.24 -12.41 11.70
CA LYS A 48 10.76 -13.70 11.22
C LYS A 48 11.22 -14.60 12.37
N LYS A 49 11.50 -14.04 13.55
CA LYS A 49 12.01 -14.81 14.70
C LYS A 49 10.89 -15.50 15.48
N ARG A 50 9.72 -14.88 15.61
CA ARG A 50 8.54 -15.43 16.27
C ARG A 50 7.25 -14.82 15.74
N SER A 51 6.16 -15.57 15.85
CA SER A 51 4.81 -15.05 15.59
C SER A 51 4.32 -14.19 16.76
N TYR A 52 3.58 -13.13 16.42
CA TYR A 52 2.98 -12.19 17.38
C TYR A 52 1.46 -12.24 17.29
N TYR A 53 0.79 -12.09 18.44
CA TYR A 53 -0.66 -12.19 18.55
C TYR A 53 -1.22 -11.21 19.59
N GLY A 54 -2.52 -10.94 19.52
CA GLY A 54 -3.23 -10.14 20.52
C GLY A 54 -2.76 -8.69 20.56
N LEU A 55 -2.59 -8.17 21.78
CA LEU A 55 -2.27 -6.75 22.01
C LEU A 55 -0.91 -6.36 21.42
N GLU A 56 0.10 -7.22 21.46
CA GLU A 56 1.43 -6.92 20.90
C GLU A 56 1.35 -6.67 19.39
N LEU A 57 0.56 -7.47 18.67
CA LEU A 57 0.36 -7.30 17.23
C LEU A 57 -0.36 -5.96 16.93
N GLN A 58 -1.39 -5.63 17.71
CA GLN A 58 -2.10 -4.36 17.56
C GLN A 58 -1.18 -3.16 17.80
N GLN A 59 -0.34 -3.22 18.84
CA GLN A 59 0.63 -2.17 19.16
C GLN A 59 1.68 -1.96 18.07
N ARG A 60 2.10 -3.04 17.39
CA ARG A 60 2.97 -2.96 16.22
C ARG A 60 2.27 -2.26 15.05
N PHE A 61 1.03 -2.63 14.75
CA PHE A 61 0.25 -1.94 13.72
C PHE A 61 0.03 -0.46 14.03
N TRP A 62 -0.18 -0.07 15.30
CA TRP A 62 -0.25 1.34 15.67
C TRP A 62 1.06 2.09 15.40
N THR A 63 2.19 1.42 15.61
CA THR A 63 3.52 1.97 15.29
C THR A 63 3.71 2.13 13.78
N ASP A 64 3.36 1.10 13.00
CA ASP A 64 3.44 1.16 11.53
C ASP A 64 2.54 2.25 10.96
N GLU A 65 1.32 2.41 11.48
CA GLU A 65 0.41 3.47 11.09
C GLU A 65 0.94 4.87 11.46
N LEU A 66 1.61 5.03 12.61
CA LEU A 66 2.26 6.29 12.97
C LEU A 66 3.36 6.66 11.98
N ILE A 67 4.26 5.73 11.66
CA ILE A 67 5.35 5.98 10.72
C ILE A 67 4.80 6.21 9.31
N GLY A 68 3.77 5.45 8.91
CA GLY A 68 3.02 5.69 7.68
C GLY A 68 2.45 7.11 7.63
N TYR A 69 1.89 7.61 8.74
CA TYR A 69 1.40 8.99 8.81
C TYR A 69 2.52 10.03 8.63
N TYR A 70 3.67 9.87 9.28
CA TYR A 70 4.79 10.80 9.09
C TYR A 70 5.32 10.79 7.64
N ASN A 71 5.42 9.61 7.04
CA ASN A 71 5.79 9.48 5.63
C ASN A 71 4.77 10.13 4.70
N PHE A 72 3.48 9.98 4.99
CA PHE A 72 2.42 10.62 4.24
C PHE A 72 2.48 12.15 4.33
N LEU A 73 2.86 12.71 5.50
CA LEU A 73 3.10 14.16 5.62
C LEU A 73 4.29 14.63 4.78
N LEU A 74 5.35 13.82 4.65
CA LEU A 74 6.47 14.17 3.75
C LEU A 74 6.01 14.25 2.29
N ILE A 75 5.15 13.32 1.84
CA ILE A 75 4.55 13.38 0.50
C ILE A 75 3.73 14.67 0.35
N ALA A 76 2.98 15.07 1.38
CA ALA A 76 2.22 16.31 1.39
C ALA A 76 3.11 17.57 1.25
N VAL A 77 4.33 17.54 1.83
CA VAL A 77 5.34 18.59 1.63
C VAL A 77 5.76 18.66 0.17
N PHE A 78 6.10 17.52 -0.44
CA PHE A 78 6.55 17.48 -1.84
C PHE A 78 5.45 17.86 -2.83
N ALA A 79 4.19 17.59 -2.49
CA ALA A 79 3.05 18.04 -3.28
C ALA A 79 2.79 19.55 -3.17
N GLY A 80 3.36 20.22 -2.16
CA GLY A 80 3.02 21.59 -1.78
C GLY A 80 1.67 21.71 -1.08
N PHE A 81 1.11 20.61 -0.57
CA PHE A 81 -0.18 20.61 0.14
C PHE A 81 -0.04 21.19 1.55
N ILE A 82 1.10 20.99 2.20
CA ILE A 82 1.49 21.66 3.45
C ILE A 82 2.79 22.47 3.21
N PRO A 83 3.21 23.36 4.14
CA PRO A 83 4.44 24.11 4.01
C PRO A 83 5.64 23.26 3.63
N ARG A 84 6.58 23.87 2.89
CA ARG A 84 7.79 23.24 2.35
C ARG A 84 8.73 22.62 3.41
N LYS A 85 8.43 22.79 4.69
CA LYS A 85 9.12 22.17 5.82
C LYS A 85 8.13 21.87 6.93
N PHE A 86 8.46 20.89 7.76
CA PHE A 86 7.69 20.63 8.97
C PHE A 86 7.79 21.81 9.94
N ASN A 87 6.69 22.13 10.62
CA ASN A 87 6.71 23.08 11.73
C ASN A 87 7.51 22.53 12.91
N ASN A 88 7.87 23.38 13.87
CA ASN A 88 8.73 23.00 14.99
C ASN A 88 8.13 21.87 15.83
N ASP A 89 6.83 21.90 16.09
CA ASP A 89 6.17 20.90 16.93
C ASP A 89 6.18 19.52 16.27
N LEU A 90 5.75 19.43 15.01
CA LEU A 90 5.76 18.19 14.23
C LEU A 90 7.17 17.65 14.08
N ARG A 91 8.15 18.52 13.83
CA ARG A 91 9.56 18.15 13.72
C ARG A 91 10.10 17.56 15.02
N GLN A 92 9.80 18.18 16.15
CA GLN A 92 10.19 17.66 17.47
C GLN A 92 9.54 16.30 17.74
N GLU A 93 8.27 16.12 17.34
CA GLU A 93 7.56 14.86 17.45
C GLU A 93 8.23 13.76 16.62
N ILE A 94 8.42 14.00 15.31
CA ILE A 94 9.07 13.07 14.38
C ILE A 94 10.47 12.71 14.89
N ASN A 95 11.27 13.71 15.27
CA ASN A 95 12.63 13.47 15.75
C ASN A 95 12.62 12.64 17.03
N LYS A 96 11.72 12.91 17.98
CA LYS A 96 11.63 12.15 19.23
C LYS A 96 11.36 10.66 18.99
N ILE A 97 10.50 10.35 18.02
CA ILE A 97 10.07 8.98 17.73
C ILE A 97 11.03 8.29 16.76
N MET A 98 11.22 8.86 15.57
CA MET A 98 11.92 8.22 14.45
C MET A 98 13.44 8.20 14.60
N SER A 99 14.02 9.04 15.47
CA SER A 99 15.46 8.98 15.79
C SER A 99 15.78 8.02 16.95
N TYR A 100 14.75 7.47 17.61
CA TYR A 100 14.99 6.53 18.70
C TYR A 100 15.58 5.22 18.16
N GLU A 101 16.65 4.73 18.80
CA GLU A 101 17.49 3.64 18.31
C GLU A 101 16.70 2.38 17.91
N ALA A 102 15.71 1.98 18.71
CA ALA A 102 14.85 0.82 18.42
C ALA A 102 14.00 1.00 17.15
N VAL A 103 13.48 2.21 16.92
CA VAL A 103 12.67 2.53 15.73
C VAL A 103 13.55 2.56 14.49
N VAL A 104 14.74 3.15 14.60
CA VAL A 104 15.75 3.17 13.53
C VAL A 104 16.16 1.75 13.14
N GLU A 105 16.48 0.91 14.12
CA GLU A 105 16.84 -0.49 13.87
C GLU A 105 15.71 -1.25 13.17
N TYR A 106 14.46 -1.07 13.62
CA TYR A 106 13.32 -1.75 13.02
C TYR A 106 13.13 -1.37 11.54
N TYR A 107 13.09 -0.08 11.19
CA TYR A 107 12.81 0.35 9.82
C TYR A 107 14.03 0.42 8.89
N ARG A 108 15.25 0.25 9.41
CA ARG A 108 16.47 0.15 8.58
C ARG A 108 16.99 -1.27 8.42
N ILE A 109 16.79 -2.13 9.43
CA ILE A 109 17.38 -3.47 9.47
C ILE A 109 16.31 -4.55 9.31
N ASN A 110 15.29 -4.53 10.16
CA ASN A 110 14.30 -5.63 10.21
C ASN A 110 13.30 -5.53 9.05
N TYR A 111 12.80 -4.32 8.80
CA TYR A 111 11.81 -3.97 7.78
C TYR A 111 12.26 -2.73 7.03
N PRO A 112 13.23 -2.85 6.09
CA PRO A 112 13.73 -1.71 5.34
C PRO A 112 12.59 -0.96 4.65
N TYR A 113 12.32 0.26 5.10
CA TYR A 113 11.32 1.15 4.54
C TYR A 113 11.97 2.50 4.25
N LYS A 114 12.44 2.69 3.01
CA LYS A 114 13.34 3.80 2.66
C LYS A 114 12.72 5.15 2.98
N LEU A 115 11.42 5.31 2.74
CA LEU A 115 10.70 6.56 3.02
C LEU A 115 10.78 6.96 4.49
N ALA A 116 10.74 6.01 5.43
CA ALA A 116 10.91 6.32 6.85
C ALA A 116 12.30 6.90 7.16
N GLY A 117 13.34 6.40 6.46
CA GLY A 117 14.69 6.96 6.53
C GLY A 117 14.71 8.42 6.08
N TYR A 118 14.13 8.71 4.92
CA TYR A 118 14.06 10.06 4.36
C TYR A 118 13.23 11.02 5.21
N THR A 119 12.09 10.59 5.75
CA THR A 119 11.27 11.42 6.65
C THR A 119 12.03 11.82 7.91
N CYS A 120 12.76 10.87 8.50
CA CYS A 120 13.60 11.14 9.67
C CYS A 120 14.72 12.12 9.31
N GLU A 121 15.40 11.92 8.19
CA GLU A 121 16.48 12.81 7.73
C GLU A 121 15.99 14.23 7.41
N PHE A 122 14.87 14.34 6.71
CA PHE A 122 14.22 15.62 6.38
C PHE A 122 13.89 16.43 7.65
N SER A 123 13.38 15.74 8.66
CA SER A 123 13.02 16.33 9.96
C SER A 123 14.26 16.68 10.81
N LEU A 124 15.27 15.81 10.86
CA LEU A 124 16.49 16.02 11.65
C LEU A 124 17.34 17.18 11.10
N ASN A 125 17.47 17.27 9.78
CA ASN A 125 18.29 18.27 9.10
C ASN A 125 17.55 19.59 8.85
N GLU A 126 16.31 19.74 9.34
CA GLU A 126 15.48 20.93 9.14
C GLU A 126 15.32 21.30 7.65
N MET A 127 15.20 20.29 6.80
CA MET A 127 15.17 20.48 5.35
C MET A 127 13.93 21.26 4.91
N GLU A 128 14.11 22.02 3.83
CA GLU A 128 13.04 22.71 3.13
C GLU A 128 12.99 22.22 1.68
N TYR A 129 11.81 21.80 1.23
CA TYR A 129 11.62 21.34 -0.13
C TYR A 129 11.64 22.51 -1.11
N ASN A 130 12.63 22.49 -2.00
CA ASN A 130 12.87 23.56 -2.97
C ASN A 130 12.36 23.24 -4.38
N GLY A 131 11.71 22.08 -4.57
CA GLY A 131 11.16 21.70 -5.87
C GLY A 131 9.94 22.52 -6.29
N GLU A 132 9.50 22.28 -7.53
CA GLU A 132 8.32 22.91 -8.08
C GLU A 132 7.05 22.35 -7.43
N THR A 133 6.16 23.25 -7.02
CA THR A 133 4.86 22.92 -6.43
C THR A 133 3.83 23.83 -7.10
N ASN A 134 2.81 23.26 -7.71
CA ASN A 134 1.77 23.99 -8.43
C ASN A 134 0.41 23.30 -8.30
N GLU A 135 -0.60 23.75 -9.05
CA GLU A 135 -1.94 23.16 -9.00
C GLU A 135 -1.96 21.68 -9.43
N GLU A 136 -1.04 21.28 -10.31
CA GLU A 136 -0.96 19.90 -10.79
C GLU A 136 -0.38 18.96 -9.74
N SER A 137 0.68 19.36 -9.02
CA SER A 137 1.21 18.57 -7.89
C SER A 137 0.17 18.39 -6.77
N LEU A 138 -0.68 19.40 -6.55
CA LEU A 138 -1.81 19.32 -5.63
C LEU A 138 -2.92 18.38 -6.15
N ARG A 139 -3.23 18.40 -7.44
CA ARG A 139 -4.18 17.47 -8.07
C ARG A 139 -3.72 16.03 -7.88
N ILE A 140 -2.46 15.74 -8.21
CA ILE A 140 -1.83 14.42 -8.03
C ILE A 140 -1.96 13.96 -6.58
N PHE A 141 -1.64 14.83 -5.61
CA PHE A 141 -1.74 14.46 -4.20
C PHE A 141 -3.18 14.18 -3.74
N ASN A 142 -4.17 14.92 -4.23
CA ASN A 142 -5.57 14.64 -3.91
C ASN A 142 -6.07 13.32 -4.50
N GLU A 143 -5.63 12.99 -5.72
CA GLU A 143 -5.89 11.68 -6.34
C GLU A 143 -5.20 10.56 -5.56
N TYR A 144 -3.94 10.78 -5.16
CA TYR A 144 -3.20 9.86 -4.30
C TYR A 144 -3.92 9.59 -2.98
N ILE A 145 -4.41 10.63 -2.30
CA ILE A 145 -5.20 10.49 -1.07
C ILE A 145 -6.43 9.61 -1.32
N SER A 146 -7.15 9.88 -2.41
CA SER A 146 -8.38 9.16 -2.74
C SER A 146 -8.09 7.67 -3.01
N LEU A 147 -7.00 7.40 -3.73
CA LEU A 147 -6.54 6.05 -4.01
C LEU A 147 -6.04 5.32 -2.75
N ASN A 148 -5.29 5.98 -1.88
CA ASN A 148 -4.81 5.42 -0.62
C ASN A 148 -5.97 5.15 0.36
N ARG A 149 -7.03 5.98 0.35
CA ARG A 149 -8.26 5.72 1.11
C ARG A 149 -8.98 4.47 0.62
N PHE A 150 -9.03 4.23 -0.69
CA PHE A 150 -9.59 2.99 -1.22
C PHE A 150 -8.83 1.78 -0.70
N LEU A 151 -7.48 1.83 -0.75
CA LEU A 151 -6.63 0.75 -0.27
C LEU A 151 -6.83 0.47 1.24
N LYS A 152 -6.87 1.50 2.08
CA LYS A 152 -6.93 1.38 3.55
C LYS A 152 -8.31 1.05 4.13
N ASN A 153 -9.38 1.10 3.36
CA ASN A 153 -10.74 0.89 3.87
C ASN A 153 -11.48 -0.27 3.17
N ASP A 154 -10.75 -1.14 2.47
CA ASP A 154 -11.33 -2.31 1.81
C ASP A 154 -10.88 -3.61 2.51
N ASP A 155 -11.80 -4.21 3.26
CA ASP A 155 -11.54 -5.43 4.05
C ASP A 155 -10.96 -6.58 3.21
N ASP A 156 -11.36 -6.70 1.93
CA ASP A 156 -10.88 -7.79 1.08
C ASP A 156 -9.40 -7.55 0.70
N VAL A 157 -9.05 -6.29 0.38
CA VAL A 157 -7.66 -5.89 0.14
C VAL A 157 -6.81 -6.10 1.39
N ASP A 158 -7.30 -5.72 2.57
CA ASP A 158 -6.59 -5.93 3.84
C ASP A 158 -6.31 -7.41 4.10
N VAL A 159 -7.30 -8.29 3.89
CA VAL A 159 -7.12 -9.74 4.01
C VAL A 159 -6.06 -10.25 3.03
N PHE A 160 -6.11 -9.81 1.76
CA PHE A 160 -5.14 -10.20 0.76
C PHE A 160 -3.71 -9.73 1.09
N LEU A 161 -3.52 -8.46 1.49
CA LEU A 161 -2.22 -7.91 1.87
C LEU A 161 -1.67 -8.58 3.14
N ALA A 162 -2.53 -8.91 4.10
CA ALA A 162 -2.15 -9.70 5.27
C ALA A 162 -1.69 -11.11 4.88
N MET A 163 -2.41 -11.79 3.98
CA MET A 163 -1.98 -13.10 3.45
C MET A 163 -0.63 -13.01 2.72
N LEU A 164 -0.41 -11.93 1.98
CA LEU A 164 0.89 -11.64 1.36
C LEU A 164 1.99 -11.50 2.42
N ASP A 165 1.67 -10.97 3.59
CA ASP A 165 2.56 -10.84 4.74
C ASP A 165 2.54 -12.05 5.70
N TYR A 166 2.28 -13.25 5.16
CA TYR A 166 2.34 -14.53 5.87
C TYR A 166 1.24 -14.73 6.94
N VAL A 167 0.20 -13.91 6.97
CA VAL A 167 -0.96 -14.14 7.84
C VAL A 167 -1.84 -15.24 7.23
N SER A 168 -2.17 -16.26 8.02
CA SER A 168 -3.17 -17.27 7.65
C SER A 168 -4.50 -16.96 8.33
N TYR A 169 -5.59 -17.11 7.58
CA TYR A 169 -6.94 -16.95 8.09
C TYR A 169 -7.63 -18.33 8.16
N GLY A 170 -7.56 -18.95 9.33
CA GLY A 170 -7.96 -20.34 9.50
C GLY A 170 -7.01 -21.28 8.77
N GLU A 171 -7.54 -22.06 7.82
CA GLU A 171 -6.76 -22.97 6.97
C GLU A 171 -6.26 -22.33 5.67
N TYR A 172 -6.65 -21.08 5.38
CA TYR A 172 -6.33 -20.41 4.12
C TYR A 172 -5.13 -19.48 4.26
N ASP A 173 -4.20 -19.59 3.32
CA ASP A 173 -3.09 -18.66 3.14
C ASP A 173 -2.99 -18.13 1.69
N ILE A 174 -1.96 -17.34 1.40
CA ILE A 174 -1.73 -16.81 0.05
C ILE A 174 -1.63 -17.94 -0.99
N SER A 175 -1.05 -19.10 -0.66
CA SER A 175 -0.95 -20.24 -1.58
C SER A 175 -2.32 -20.76 -2.00
N ASP A 176 -3.34 -20.65 -1.15
CA ASP A 176 -4.70 -21.07 -1.50
C ASP A 176 -5.42 -20.06 -2.39
N VAL A 177 -5.19 -18.76 -2.18
CA VAL A 177 -5.61 -17.72 -3.13
C VAL A 177 -4.99 -18.01 -4.49
N ILE A 178 -3.68 -18.29 -4.51
CA ILE A 178 -2.94 -18.66 -5.72
C ILE A 178 -3.54 -19.91 -6.39
N LYS A 179 -3.80 -20.99 -5.64
CA LYS A 179 -4.41 -22.21 -6.19
C LYS A 179 -5.81 -21.96 -6.75
N SER A 180 -6.57 -21.05 -6.14
CA SER A 180 -7.93 -20.71 -6.58
C SER A 180 -7.91 -19.94 -7.90
N LEU A 181 -6.99 -18.98 -8.04
CA LEU A 181 -6.78 -18.26 -9.30
C LEU A 181 -6.26 -19.16 -10.44
N LYS A 182 -5.68 -20.33 -10.12
CA LYS A 182 -5.25 -21.34 -11.11
C LYS A 182 -6.38 -22.26 -11.61
N SER A 183 -7.51 -22.34 -10.90
CA SER A 183 -8.62 -23.24 -11.25
C SER A 183 -9.84 -22.40 -11.58
N PHE A 184 -10.28 -22.51 -12.84
CA PHE A 184 -11.47 -21.81 -13.30
C PHE A 184 -12.70 -22.15 -12.46
N GLU A 185 -12.91 -23.43 -12.17
CA GLU A 185 -14.06 -23.89 -11.38
C GLU A 185 -14.06 -23.27 -9.99
N LYS A 186 -12.89 -23.24 -9.33
CA LYS A 186 -12.76 -22.61 -8.00
C LYS A 186 -12.94 -21.10 -8.06
N LEU A 187 -12.34 -20.43 -9.04
CA LEU A 187 -12.47 -18.99 -9.22
C LEU A 187 -13.93 -18.60 -9.49
N SER A 188 -14.60 -19.31 -10.39
CA SER A 188 -16.02 -19.11 -10.70
C SER A 188 -16.91 -19.34 -9.47
N GLN A 189 -16.67 -20.42 -8.71
CA GLN A 189 -17.36 -20.66 -7.44
C GLN A 189 -17.16 -19.53 -6.44
N ILE A 190 -15.95 -19.01 -6.31
CA ILE A 190 -15.63 -17.90 -5.39
C ILE A 190 -16.31 -16.60 -5.83
N ILE A 191 -16.25 -16.27 -7.12
CA ILE A 191 -16.83 -15.04 -7.67
C ILE A 191 -18.36 -15.05 -7.56
N THR A 192 -18.99 -16.20 -7.79
CA THR A 192 -20.46 -16.36 -7.74
C THR A 192 -21.00 -16.65 -6.34
N SER A 193 -20.13 -17.05 -5.40
CA SER A 193 -20.51 -17.32 -4.02
C SER A 193 -21.01 -16.06 -3.31
N LYS A 194 -22.06 -16.22 -2.50
CA LYS A 194 -22.51 -15.18 -1.56
C LYS A 194 -21.74 -15.21 -0.24
N ASP A 195 -21.02 -16.29 0.02
CA ASP A 195 -20.22 -16.45 1.24
C ASP A 195 -18.89 -15.72 1.10
N LYS A 196 -18.63 -14.79 2.03
CA LYS A 196 -17.34 -14.12 2.20
C LYS A 196 -16.40 -14.96 3.04
N SER A 197 -16.03 -16.15 2.55
CA SER A 197 -14.96 -16.92 3.20
C SER A 197 -13.64 -16.14 3.11
N ALA A 198 -12.69 -16.38 4.03
CA ALA A 198 -11.40 -15.70 3.99
C ALA A 198 -10.65 -15.93 2.67
N LEU A 199 -10.81 -17.11 2.05
CA LEU A 199 -10.31 -17.40 0.71
C LEU A 199 -10.97 -16.52 -0.36
N ALA A 200 -12.29 -16.36 -0.30
CA ALA A 200 -13.02 -15.49 -1.22
C ALA A 200 -12.58 -14.03 -1.07
N GLN A 201 -12.41 -13.56 0.16
CA GLN A 201 -11.88 -12.21 0.45
C GLN A 201 -10.47 -12.05 -0.09
N GLY A 202 -9.58 -13.03 0.10
CA GLY A 202 -8.22 -12.99 -0.46
C GLY A 202 -8.20 -12.93 -1.99
N VAL A 203 -9.12 -13.62 -2.68
CA VAL A 203 -9.26 -13.55 -4.14
C VAL A 203 -9.83 -12.21 -4.60
N TRP A 204 -10.89 -11.70 -3.95
CA TRP A 204 -11.45 -10.37 -4.27
C TRP A 204 -10.46 -9.25 -3.95
N GLY A 205 -9.70 -9.37 -2.86
CA GLY A 205 -8.63 -8.47 -2.49
C GLY A 205 -7.53 -8.42 -3.53
N PHE A 206 -7.13 -9.57 -4.07
CA PHE A 206 -6.20 -9.62 -5.21
C PHE A 206 -6.74 -8.84 -6.42
N ILE A 207 -7.99 -9.07 -6.84
CA ILE A 207 -8.60 -8.38 -7.99
C ILE A 207 -8.65 -6.86 -7.76
N LYS A 208 -9.13 -6.43 -6.59
CA LYS A 208 -9.20 -5.01 -6.22
C LYS A 208 -7.81 -4.38 -6.14
N TYR A 209 -6.83 -5.12 -5.62
CA TYR A 209 -5.45 -4.66 -5.54
C TYR A 209 -4.81 -4.50 -6.92
N THR A 210 -5.12 -5.38 -7.89
CA THR A 210 -4.68 -5.15 -9.29
C THR A 210 -5.28 -3.87 -9.89
N SER A 211 -6.55 -3.58 -9.60
CA SER A 211 -7.15 -2.30 -10.01
C SER A 211 -6.50 -1.08 -9.33
N PHE A 212 -6.12 -1.21 -8.06
CA PHE A 212 -5.32 -0.19 -7.38
C PHE A 212 -3.97 0.03 -8.07
N ILE A 213 -3.26 -1.03 -8.49
CA ILE A 213 -1.98 -0.91 -9.20
C ILE A 213 -2.16 -0.16 -10.53
N SER A 214 -3.20 -0.48 -11.31
CA SER A 214 -3.49 0.22 -12.56
C SER A 214 -3.75 1.71 -12.33
N GLN A 215 -4.57 2.06 -11.34
CA GLN A 215 -4.83 3.46 -10.98
C GLN A 215 -3.57 4.16 -10.46
N LEU A 216 -2.73 3.45 -9.70
CA LEU A 216 -1.46 3.98 -9.21
C LEU A 216 -0.51 4.25 -10.38
N ARG A 217 -0.45 3.38 -11.40
CA ARG A 217 0.34 3.66 -12.61
C ARG A 217 -0.12 4.93 -13.28
N THR A 218 -1.41 5.09 -13.54
CA THR A 218 -1.93 6.32 -14.18
C THR A 218 -1.57 7.56 -13.37
N LEU A 219 -1.67 7.48 -12.04
CA LEU A 219 -1.26 8.56 -11.15
C LEU A 219 0.25 8.85 -11.25
N MET A 220 1.08 7.80 -11.26
CA MET A 220 2.53 7.90 -11.39
C MET A 220 2.92 8.54 -12.73
N GLU A 221 2.34 8.11 -13.85
CA GLU A 221 2.56 8.72 -15.17
C GLU A 221 2.14 10.21 -15.18
N SER A 222 1.05 10.56 -14.49
CA SER A 222 0.66 11.97 -14.35
C SER A 222 1.62 12.81 -13.50
N ALA A 223 2.49 12.16 -12.72
CA ALA A 223 3.48 12.80 -11.87
C ALA A 223 4.90 12.85 -12.49
N ASP A 224 5.04 12.57 -13.79
CA ASP A 224 6.34 12.53 -14.49
C ASP A 224 7.12 13.85 -14.37
N ASP A 225 6.43 15.00 -14.36
CA ASP A 225 7.05 16.32 -14.17
C ASP A 225 7.42 16.62 -12.70
N PHE A 226 7.03 15.75 -11.76
CA PHE A 226 7.27 15.88 -10.32
C PHE A 226 8.00 14.65 -9.76
N PRO A 227 9.24 14.38 -10.19
CA PRO A 227 9.93 13.11 -9.93
C PRO A 227 10.11 12.82 -8.43
N ILE A 228 10.31 13.83 -7.58
CA ILE A 228 10.41 13.64 -6.12
C ILE A 228 9.07 13.20 -5.52
N LEU A 229 7.96 13.82 -5.93
CA LEU A 229 6.63 13.45 -5.50
C LEU A 229 6.26 12.04 -5.98
N GLN A 230 6.54 11.75 -7.25
CA GLN A 230 6.38 10.43 -7.86
C GLN A 230 7.15 9.35 -7.09
N SER A 231 8.44 9.58 -6.82
CA SER A 231 9.26 8.67 -6.01
C SER A 231 8.72 8.49 -4.60
N ALA A 232 8.28 9.55 -3.94
CA ALA A 232 7.75 9.47 -2.58
C ALA A 232 6.43 8.68 -2.51
N ILE A 233 5.54 8.85 -3.49
CA ILE A 233 4.31 8.06 -3.64
C ILE A 233 4.65 6.57 -3.83
N TRP A 234 5.61 6.26 -4.70
CA TRP A 234 6.05 4.88 -4.91
C TRP A 234 6.65 4.27 -3.63
N LEU A 235 7.56 5.00 -3.00
CA LEU A 235 8.25 4.58 -1.78
C LEU A 235 7.29 4.35 -0.62
N TYR A 236 6.15 5.02 -0.59
CA TYR A 236 5.12 4.77 0.41
C TYR A 236 4.58 3.34 0.33
N HIS A 237 4.49 2.77 -0.87
CA HIS A 237 3.99 1.41 -1.12
C HIS A 237 5.11 0.37 -1.33
N GLU A 238 6.38 0.79 -1.30
CA GLU A 238 7.57 -0.05 -1.56
C GLU A 238 7.58 -1.34 -0.74
N TYR A 239 7.12 -1.30 0.52
CA TYR A 239 7.04 -2.51 1.36
C TYR A 239 6.29 -3.63 0.64
N TYR A 240 5.09 -3.34 0.13
CA TYR A 240 4.29 -4.32 -0.59
C TYR A 240 4.94 -4.65 -1.93
N PHE A 241 5.49 -3.69 -2.66
CA PHE A 241 6.14 -3.95 -3.95
C PHE A 241 7.34 -4.90 -3.83
N ASN A 242 8.19 -4.73 -2.83
CA ASN A 242 9.30 -5.63 -2.56
C ASN A 242 8.79 -7.03 -2.19
N ARG A 243 7.72 -7.13 -1.38
CA ARG A 243 7.08 -8.42 -1.08
C ARG A 243 6.48 -9.07 -2.34
N LEU A 244 5.83 -8.30 -3.20
CA LEU A 244 5.28 -8.75 -4.48
C LEU A 244 6.40 -9.24 -5.40
N GLN A 245 7.51 -8.53 -5.50
CA GLN A 245 8.62 -8.91 -6.37
C GLN A 245 9.26 -10.23 -5.88
N MET A 246 9.47 -10.37 -4.57
CA MET A 246 10.06 -11.57 -3.96
C MET A 246 9.18 -12.82 -4.06
N LYS A 247 7.88 -12.69 -3.75
CA LYS A 247 6.96 -13.83 -3.66
C LYS A 247 6.10 -14.03 -4.90
N MET A 248 5.81 -12.94 -5.60
CA MET A 248 4.70 -12.88 -6.54
C MET A 248 5.08 -12.58 -7.97
N LYS A 249 6.36 -12.34 -8.32
CA LYS A 249 6.74 -12.25 -9.74
C LYS A 249 6.32 -13.51 -10.51
N SER A 250 6.68 -14.68 -9.99
CA SER A 250 6.22 -15.96 -10.55
C SER A 250 4.71 -16.18 -10.38
N PHE A 251 4.09 -15.62 -9.35
CA PHE A 251 2.64 -15.71 -9.18
C PHE A 251 1.90 -14.88 -10.22
N PHE A 252 2.21 -13.61 -10.45
CA PHE A 252 1.52 -12.78 -11.43
C PHE A 252 1.68 -13.39 -12.81
N ASP A 253 2.89 -13.87 -13.15
CA ASP A 253 3.11 -14.63 -14.37
C ASP A 253 2.17 -15.83 -14.48
N ILE A 254 2.01 -16.62 -13.41
CA ILE A 254 1.12 -17.78 -13.42
C ILE A 254 -0.36 -17.40 -13.36
N ALA A 255 -0.74 -16.37 -12.59
CA ALA A 255 -2.11 -15.92 -12.43
C ALA A 255 -2.62 -15.33 -13.73
N PHE A 256 -1.88 -14.40 -14.34
CA PHE A 256 -2.21 -13.86 -15.65
C PHE A 256 -2.15 -14.92 -16.74
N PHE A 257 -1.15 -15.80 -16.76
CA PHE A 257 -1.14 -16.92 -17.73
C PHE A 257 -2.40 -17.80 -17.63
N ASN A 258 -2.87 -18.10 -16.42
CA ASN A 258 -4.07 -18.92 -16.25
C ASN A 258 -5.35 -18.13 -16.53
N LEU A 259 -5.42 -16.86 -16.15
CA LEU A 259 -6.52 -15.97 -16.51
C LEU A 259 -6.60 -15.85 -18.03
N GLU A 260 -5.50 -15.59 -18.72
CA GLU A 260 -5.43 -15.57 -20.18
C GLU A 260 -5.90 -16.90 -20.77
N LYS A 261 -5.42 -18.04 -20.25
CA LYS A 261 -5.84 -19.37 -20.74
C LYS A 261 -7.34 -19.61 -20.55
N THR A 262 -7.89 -19.19 -19.42
CA THR A 262 -9.31 -19.29 -19.09
C THR A 262 -10.14 -18.38 -19.99
N MET A 263 -9.76 -17.11 -20.12
CA MET A 263 -10.46 -16.15 -20.96
C MET A 263 -10.35 -16.53 -22.44
N ASN A 264 -9.27 -17.16 -22.89
CA ASN A 264 -9.14 -17.68 -24.25
C ASN A 264 -9.96 -18.97 -24.52
N ASN A 265 -10.58 -19.57 -23.50
CA ASN A 265 -11.42 -20.75 -23.66
C ASN A 265 -12.89 -20.35 -23.69
N GLU A 266 -13.46 -20.25 -24.90
CA GLU A 266 -14.83 -19.81 -25.14
C GLU A 266 -15.88 -20.56 -24.30
N LEU A 267 -15.72 -21.88 -24.10
CA LEU A 267 -16.66 -22.68 -23.31
C LEU A 267 -16.62 -22.27 -21.83
N LEU A 268 -15.43 -22.20 -21.23
CA LEU A 268 -15.27 -21.83 -19.83
C LEU A 268 -15.70 -20.38 -19.60
N PHE A 269 -15.32 -19.47 -20.51
CA PHE A 269 -15.72 -18.08 -20.45
C PHE A 269 -17.25 -17.93 -20.46
N LYS A 270 -17.93 -18.66 -21.36
CA LYS A 270 -19.39 -18.67 -21.43
C LYS A 270 -20.03 -19.19 -20.15
N GLU A 271 -19.54 -20.29 -19.59
CA GLU A 271 -20.03 -20.84 -18.31
C GLU A 271 -19.89 -19.82 -17.16
N MET A 272 -18.79 -19.06 -17.13
CA MET A 272 -18.57 -18.00 -16.14
C MET A 272 -19.63 -16.91 -16.25
N VAL A 273 -19.82 -16.37 -17.46
CA VAL A 273 -20.78 -15.31 -17.72
C VAL A 273 -22.19 -15.78 -17.39
N GLU A 274 -22.57 -16.97 -17.86
CA GLU A 274 -23.88 -17.56 -17.53
C GLU A 274 -24.06 -17.74 -16.02
N GLY A 275 -23.01 -18.17 -15.30
CA GLY A 275 -23.02 -18.23 -13.84
C GLY A 275 -23.26 -16.88 -13.17
N LEU A 276 -22.59 -15.81 -13.65
CA LEU A 276 -22.76 -14.44 -13.14
C LEU A 276 -24.18 -13.90 -13.35
N TYR A 277 -24.80 -14.22 -14.49
CA TYR A 277 -26.16 -13.78 -14.81
C TYR A 277 -27.25 -14.75 -14.30
N ASN A 278 -26.90 -15.73 -13.47
CA ASN A 278 -27.83 -16.80 -13.04
C ASN A 278 -28.58 -17.42 -14.24
N GLN A 279 -27.86 -17.67 -15.33
CA GLN A 279 -28.35 -18.19 -16.62
C GLN A 279 -29.28 -17.25 -17.41
N ASN A 280 -29.47 -16.00 -16.97
CA ASN A 280 -30.29 -14.99 -17.65
C ASN A 280 -29.41 -14.00 -18.43
N VAL A 281 -28.55 -14.52 -19.31
CA VAL A 281 -27.72 -13.67 -20.17
C VAL A 281 -28.60 -13.04 -21.26
N PRO A 282 -28.47 -11.73 -21.56
CA PRO A 282 -29.20 -11.09 -22.65
C PRO A 282 -29.02 -11.82 -23.99
N GLU A 283 -30.07 -11.90 -24.82
CA GLU A 283 -30.02 -12.59 -26.11
C GLU A 283 -29.01 -11.96 -27.10
N ASP A 284 -28.74 -10.66 -26.94
CA ASP A 284 -27.79 -9.87 -27.73
C ASP A 284 -26.38 -9.81 -27.11
N PHE A 285 -26.11 -10.63 -26.09
CA PHE A 285 -24.82 -10.60 -25.39
C PHE A 285 -23.67 -11.08 -26.28
N ASN A 286 -22.70 -10.19 -26.49
CA ASN A 286 -21.52 -10.47 -27.31
C ASN A 286 -20.39 -11.08 -26.47
N TYR A 287 -20.42 -12.41 -26.32
CA TYR A 287 -19.38 -13.15 -25.58
C TYR A 287 -17.97 -12.86 -26.11
N LYS A 288 -17.81 -12.77 -27.43
CA LYS A 288 -16.49 -12.57 -28.05
C LYS A 288 -15.91 -11.20 -27.67
N GLU A 289 -16.71 -10.15 -27.72
CA GLU A 289 -16.27 -8.80 -27.37
C GLU A 289 -15.88 -8.69 -25.89
N LEU A 290 -16.65 -9.29 -24.98
CA LEU A 290 -16.29 -9.30 -23.57
C LEU A 290 -15.04 -10.16 -23.30
N MET A 291 -14.86 -11.25 -24.04
CA MET A 291 -13.69 -12.10 -23.96
C MET A 291 -12.43 -11.36 -24.43
N ASP A 292 -12.50 -10.71 -25.60
CA ASP A 292 -11.41 -9.89 -26.16
C ASP A 292 -11.07 -8.72 -25.20
N PHE A 293 -12.08 -8.07 -24.62
CA PHE A 293 -11.91 -7.06 -23.58
C PHE A 293 -11.21 -7.64 -22.34
N SER A 294 -11.65 -8.79 -21.83
CA SER A 294 -11.06 -9.41 -20.64
C SER A 294 -9.59 -9.78 -20.84
N ILE A 295 -9.23 -10.30 -22.02
CA ILE A 295 -7.84 -10.60 -22.37
C ILE A 295 -7.01 -9.31 -22.40
N LYS A 296 -7.53 -8.24 -23.00
CA LYS A 296 -6.84 -6.95 -23.03
C LYS A 296 -6.59 -6.43 -21.60
N GLU A 297 -7.60 -6.43 -20.73
CA GLU A 297 -7.46 -5.97 -19.35
C GLU A 297 -6.44 -6.79 -18.55
N ILE A 298 -6.35 -8.11 -18.81
CA ILE A 298 -5.32 -8.97 -18.20
C ILE A 298 -3.91 -8.57 -18.66
N CYS A 299 -3.73 -8.33 -19.96
CA CYS A 299 -2.44 -7.86 -20.50
C CYS A 299 -2.06 -6.50 -19.93
N ASP A 300 -3.00 -5.55 -19.91
CA ASP A 300 -2.78 -4.20 -19.37
C ASP A 300 -2.39 -4.28 -17.89
N ALA A 301 -3.10 -5.06 -17.08
CA ALA A 301 -2.77 -5.26 -15.66
C ALA A 301 -1.37 -5.87 -15.44
N LYS A 302 -0.90 -6.73 -16.36
CA LYS A 302 0.46 -7.30 -16.29
C LYS A 302 1.52 -6.24 -16.59
N ASP A 303 1.28 -5.39 -17.57
CA ASP A 303 2.16 -4.27 -17.89
C ASP A 303 2.18 -3.26 -16.74
N ASP A 304 1.04 -2.99 -16.11
CA ASP A 304 0.93 -2.10 -14.96
C ASP A 304 1.75 -2.58 -13.78
N ILE A 305 1.71 -3.88 -13.50
CA ILE A 305 2.52 -4.49 -12.44
C ILE A 305 4.00 -4.41 -12.78
N THR A 306 4.37 -4.67 -14.03
CA THR A 306 5.77 -4.56 -14.46
C THR A 306 6.28 -3.13 -14.31
N TYR A 307 5.45 -2.14 -14.67
CA TYR A 307 5.75 -0.73 -14.50
C TYR A 307 5.94 -0.38 -13.02
N ILE A 308 4.97 -0.70 -12.16
CA ILE A 308 5.01 -0.34 -10.73
C ILE A 308 6.10 -1.09 -9.96
N LEU A 309 6.50 -2.30 -10.36
CA LEU A 309 7.59 -3.03 -9.71
C LEU A 309 8.99 -2.57 -10.13
N ASN A 310 9.13 -1.51 -10.93
CA ASN A 310 10.42 -0.96 -11.30
C ASN A 310 11.04 -0.15 -10.14
N GLU A 311 12.09 -0.67 -9.53
CA GLU A 311 12.79 0.01 -8.42
C GLU A 311 13.41 1.37 -8.80
N ASN A 312 13.57 1.66 -10.10
CA ASN A 312 14.07 2.96 -10.54
C ASN A 312 13.15 4.13 -10.13
N TRP A 313 11.90 3.86 -9.76
CA TRP A 313 11.01 4.87 -9.19
C TRP A 313 11.56 5.47 -7.89
N SER A 314 12.50 4.85 -7.18
CA SER A 314 13.10 5.45 -5.97
C SER A 314 14.24 6.44 -6.24
N LEU A 315 14.78 6.49 -7.46
CA LEU A 315 16.06 7.15 -7.74
C LEU A 315 16.01 8.67 -7.51
N ALA A 316 14.93 9.35 -7.91
CA ALA A 316 14.87 10.80 -7.77
C ALA A 316 14.89 11.23 -6.29
N MET A 317 14.22 10.47 -5.42
CA MET A 317 14.28 10.66 -3.98
C MET A 317 15.69 10.36 -3.43
N GLU A 318 16.32 9.28 -3.87
CA GLU A 318 17.70 8.94 -3.48
C GLU A 318 18.69 10.06 -3.84
N ASP A 319 18.55 10.66 -5.02
CA ASP A 319 19.44 11.73 -5.48
C ASP A 319 19.18 13.05 -4.72
N TYR A 320 17.90 13.39 -4.47
CA TYR A 320 17.54 14.57 -3.67
C TYR A 320 18.17 14.56 -2.27
N PHE A 321 18.19 13.42 -1.59
CA PHE A 321 18.81 13.28 -0.26
C PHE A 321 20.34 13.12 -0.28
N LYS A 322 20.97 12.84 -1.44
CA LYS A 322 22.44 12.87 -1.57
C LYS A 322 22.98 14.28 -1.79
N GLU A 323 22.19 15.15 -2.41
CA GLU A 323 22.58 16.52 -2.81
C GLU A 323 22.23 17.58 -1.76
N SER A 324 21.33 17.27 -0.83
CA SER A 324 20.92 18.14 0.28
C SER A 324 21.87 18.05 1.46
#